data_AF-A0A439R6Z7-F1
#
_entry.id   AF-A0A439R6Z7-F1
#
_cell.length_a   1.000
_cell.length_b   1.000
_cell.length_c   1.000
_cell.angle_alpha   90.00
_cell.angle_beta   90.00
_cell.angle_gamma   90.00
#
_symmetry.space_group_name_H-M   'P 1'
#
loop_
_entity.id
_entity.type
_entity.pdbx_description
1 polymer ?
#
loop_
_entity_poly.entity_id
_entity_poly.type
_entity_poly.pdbx_seq_one_letter_code
_entity_poly.pdbx_strand_id
1 'polypeptide(L)' 'REALDAGIAYLTEDRKELGLFLDMSISDNISMGVLARDAQAGGLRDFATAERRAGKAVSDLSIRTRSVQANA' A
#
# COMPACT_ATOMS: atom_id res chain seq x y z
N ARG A 1 15.26 -2.45 -9.98
CA ARG A 1 15.16 -1.05 -9.50
C ARG A 1 15.03 -0.11 -10.70
N GLU A 2 15.88 -0.25 -11.71
CA GLU A 2 15.84 0.53 -12.97
C GLU A 2 14.44 0.68 -13.59
N ALA A 3 13.67 -0.41 -13.72
CA ALA A 3 12.30 -0.33 -14.24
C ALA A 3 11.39 0.57 -13.38
N LEU A 4 11.44 0.44 -12.05
CA LEU A 4 10.66 1.28 -11.13
C LEU A 4 11.11 2.74 -11.18
N ASP A 5 12.42 2.99 -11.29
CA ASP A 5 12.99 4.34 -11.42
C ASP A 5 12.60 4.98 -12.78
N ALA A 6 12.37 4.16 -13.82
CA ALA A 6 11.81 4.55 -15.10
C ALA A 6 10.26 4.66 -15.11
N GLY A 7 9.60 4.44 -13.97
CA GLY A 7 8.14 4.49 -13.85
C GLY A 7 7.40 3.25 -14.38
N ILE A 8 8.10 2.14 -14.57
CA ILE A 8 7.55 0.88 -15.06
C ILE A 8 7.34 -0.08 -13.88
N ALA A 9 6.11 -0.52 -13.69
CA ALA A 9 5.72 -1.51 -12.69
C ALA A 9 5.16 -2.77 -13.36
N TYR A 10 5.52 -3.93 -12.82
CA TYR A 10 4.91 -5.20 -13.21
C TYR A 10 3.67 -5.46 -12.35
N LEU A 11 2.57 -5.88 -13.00
CA LEU A 11 1.36 -6.33 -12.35
C LEU A 11 1.13 -7.79 -12.74
N THR A 12 0.91 -8.64 -11.75
CA THR A 12 0.60 -10.05 -11.96
C THR A 12 -0.74 -10.21 -12.67
N GLU A 13 -0.88 -11.26 -13.49
CA GLU A 13 -2.17 -11.62 -14.08
C GLU A 13 -3.15 -12.07 -12.99
N ASP A 14 -2.69 -12.89 -12.05
CA ASP A 14 -3.43 -13.20 -10.82
C ASP A 14 -3.28 -12.06 -9.81
N ARG A 15 -4.26 -11.15 -9.85
CA ARG A 15 -4.25 -9.93 -9.03
C ARG A 15 -4.57 -10.18 -7.56
N LYS A 16 -5.21 -11.30 -7.22
CA LYS A 16 -5.66 -11.56 -5.84
C LYS A 16 -4.65 -12.41 -5.08
N GLU A 17 -4.16 -13.49 -5.69
CA GLU A 17 -3.25 -14.41 -4.99
C GLU A 17 -1.81 -13.89 -5.02
N LEU A 18 -1.40 -13.25 -6.11
CA LEU A 18 -0.01 -12.81 -6.31
C LEU A 18 0.17 -11.30 -6.23
N GLY A 19 -0.92 -10.53 -6.38
CA GLY A 19 -0.89 -9.07 -6.40
C GLY A 19 -1.16 -8.40 -5.06
N LEU A 20 -1.60 -9.15 -4.05
CA LEU A 20 -2.02 -8.63 -2.74
C LEU A 20 -1.51 -9.52 -1.61
N PHE A 21 -1.30 -8.90 -0.46
CA PHE A 21 -1.07 -9.59 0.81
C PHE A 21 -2.41 -9.67 1.56
N LEU A 22 -3.16 -10.75 1.37
CA LEU A 22 -4.53 -10.89 1.92
C LEU A 22 -4.57 -10.95 3.45
N ASP A 23 -3.50 -11.40 4.10
CA ASP A 23 -3.38 -11.41 5.56
C ASP A 23 -3.02 -10.04 6.15
N MET A 24 -2.74 -9.05 5.31
CA MET A 24 -2.38 -7.70 5.71
C MET A 24 -3.56 -6.74 5.55
N SER A 25 -3.53 -5.66 6.32
CA SER A 25 -4.53 -4.61 6.17
C SER A 25 -4.44 -3.93 4.79
N ILE A 26 -5.54 -3.32 4.35
CA ILE A 26 -5.56 -2.47 3.16
C ILE A 26 -4.52 -1.35 3.27
N SER A 27 -4.36 -0.75 4.45
CA SER A 27 -3.38 0.31 4.72
C SER A 27 -1.94 -0.17 4.52
N ASP A 28 -1.63 -1.38 4.97
CA ASP A 28 -0.31 -1.95 4.79
C ASP A 28 -0.06 -2.29 3.33
N ASN A 29 -0.99 -2.96 2.64
CA ASN A 29 -0.90 -3.25 1.20
C ASN A 29 -0.61 -1.99 0.38
N ILE A 30 -1.33 -0.90 0.62
CA ILE A 30 -1.14 0.38 -0.07
C ILE A 30 0.24 1.00 0.23
N SER A 31 0.74 0.82 1.45
CA SER A 31 1.96 1.47 1.91
C SER A 31 3.23 0.65 1.65
N MET A 32 3.11 -0.63 1.31
CA MET A 32 4.24 -1.56 1.17
C MET A 32 5.35 -1.04 0.24
N GLY A 33 4.97 -0.53 -0.93
CA GLY A 33 5.93 -0.04 -1.93
C GLY A 33 6.65 1.26 -1.55
N VAL A 34 6.22 1.93 -0.48
CA VAL A 34 6.72 3.26 -0.08
C VAL A 34 7.18 3.33 1.37
N LEU A 35 7.21 2.20 2.08
CA LEU A 35 7.62 2.07 3.47
C LEU A 35 8.92 2.79 3.79
N ALA A 36 9.96 2.59 2.97
CA ALA A 36 11.28 3.20 3.19
C ALA A 36 11.27 4.73 3.05
N ARG A 37 10.41 5.26 2.17
CA ARG A 37 10.27 6.70 1.95
C ARG A 37 9.47 7.36 3.08
N ASP A 38 8.46 6.66 3.58
CA ASP A 38 7.52 7.17 4.59
C ASP A 38 7.99 6.84 6.03
N ALA A 39 9.15 6.20 6.21
CA ALA A 39 9.70 5.87 7.52
C ALA A 39 10.20 7.11 8.28
N GLN A 40 10.02 7.11 9.60
CA GLN A 40 10.55 8.11 10.51
C GLN A 40 12.07 7.92 10.72
N ALA A 41 12.69 8.89 11.39
CA ALA A 41 14.08 8.78 11.83
C ALA A 41 14.29 7.48 12.64
N GLY A 42 15.35 6.75 12.32
CA GLY A 42 15.61 5.43 12.91
C GLY A 42 14.88 4.26 12.25
N GLY A 43 14.19 4.46 11.11
CA GLY A 43 13.54 3.39 10.36
C GLY A 43 12.21 2.92 10.96
N LEU A 44 11.63 3.72 11.86
CA LEU A 44 10.33 3.44 12.47
C LEU A 44 9.20 3.74 11.49
N ARG A 45 8.13 2.94 11.55
CA ARG A 45 6.98 3.12 10.66
C ARG A 45 6.11 4.29 11.10
N ASP A 46 5.80 5.19 10.17
CA ASP A 46 4.80 6.24 10.36
C ASP A 46 3.39 5.72 10.05
N PHE A 47 2.69 5.28 11.10
CA PHE A 47 1.32 4.78 11.00
C PHE A 47 0.32 5.86 10.56
N ALA A 48 0.51 7.11 10.98
CA ALA A 48 -0.40 8.20 10.64
C ALA A 48 -0.31 8.55 9.15
N THR A 49 0.90 8.54 8.59
CA THR A 49 1.09 8.73 7.14
C THR A 49 0.53 7.56 6.33
N ALA A 50 0.72 6.32 6.79
CA ALA A 50 0.13 5.14 6.14
C ALA A 50 -1.40 5.21 6.10
N GLU A 51 -2.05 5.51 7.24
CA GLU A 51 -3.51 5.61 7.34
C GLU A 51 -4.07 6.75 6.47
N ARG A 52 -3.43 7.92 6.48
CA ARG A 52 -3.82 9.05 5.62
C ARG A 52 -3.73 8.69 4.13
N ARG A 53 -2.64 8.01 3.72
CA ARG A 53 -2.45 7.55 2.34
C ARG A 53 -3.52 6.54 1.95
N ALA A 54 -3.78 5.56 2.81
CA ALA A 54 -4.79 4.54 2.58
C ALA A 54 -6.19 5.14 2.46
N GLY A 55 -6.58 6.04 3.37
CA GLY A 55 -7.86 6.74 3.31
C GLY A 55 -8.02 7.56 2.03
N LYS A 56 -6.97 8.25 1.59
CA LYS A 56 -6.98 8.96 0.31
C LYS A 56 -7.19 8.01 -0.87
N ALA A 57 -6.44 6.90 -0.92
CA ALA A 57 -6.57 5.91 -2.00
C ALA A 57 -7.95 5.25 -2.02
N VAL A 58 -8.55 4.97 -0.86
CA VAL A 58 -9.93 4.47 -0.76
C VAL A 58 -10.91 5.44 -1.39
N SER A 59 -10.77 6.74 -1.12
CA SER A 59 -11.60 7.79 -1.71
C SER A 59 -11.37 7.91 -3.22
N ASP A 60 -10.12 8.04 -3.65
CA ASP A 60 -9.75 8.28 -5.05
C ASP A 60 -10.16 7.11 -5.96
N LEU A 61 -10.03 5.86 -5.46
CA LEU A 61 -10.26 4.64 -6.21
C LEU A 61 -11.64 4.00 -5.92
N SER A 62 -12.46 4.64 -5.08
CA SER A 62 -13.78 4.14 -4.66
C SER A 62 -13.75 2.70 -4.09
N ILE A 63 -12.71 2.39 -3.30
CA ILE A 63 -12.54 1.07 -2.69
C ILE A 63 -13.68 0.83 -1.69
N ARG A 64 -14.41 -0.27 -1.86
CA ARG A 64 -15.49 -0.66 -0.94
C ARG A 64 -14.89 -1.35 0.27
N THR A 65 -14.69 -0.60 1.35
CA THR A 65 -14.27 -1.15 2.65
C THR A 65 -14.95 -0.40 3.80
N ARG A 66 -15.05 -1.06 4.95
CA ARG A 66 -15.51 -0.45 6.21
C ARG A 66 -14.39 0.28 6.95
N SER A 67 -13.12 -0.09 6.71
CA SER A 67 -11.94 0.47 7.36
C SER A 67 -10.68 0.10 6.57
N VAL A 68 -9.67 0.96 6.58
CA VAL A 68 -8.36 0.66 5.97
C VAL A 68 -7.51 -0.30 6.80
N GLN A 69 -7.92 -0.59 8.04
CA GLN A 69 -7.29 -1.57 8.92
C GLN A 69 -7.90 -2.97 8.74
N ALA A 70 -8.98 -3.12 7.97
CA ALA A 70 -9.47 -4.43 7.58
C ALA A 70 -8.47 -5.11 6.64
N ASN A 71 -8.39 -6.44 6.72
CA ASN A 71 -7.64 -7.25 5.78
C ASN A 71 -8.21 -7.12 4.37
N ALA A 72 -7.33 -7.23 3.37
CA ALA A 72 -7.64 -7.04 1.96
C ALA A 72 -8.53 -8.14 1.36
#